data_AF-A0A7J2Y4T0-F1
#
_entry.id   AF-A0A7J2Y4T0-F1
#
_cell.length_a   1.000
_cell.length_b   1.000
_cell.length_c   1.000
_cell.angle_alpha   90.00
_cell.angle_beta   90.00
_cell.angle_gamma   90.00
#
_symmetry.space_group_name_H-M   'P 1'
#
loop_
_entity.id
_entity.type
_entity.pdbx_description
1 polymer ?
#
loop_
_entity_poly.entity_id
_entity_poly.type
_entity_poly.pdbx_seq_one_letter_code
_entity_poly.pdbx_strand_id
1 'polypeptide(L)' 'MKVVHRSKAKALKGNRSRSFQLVGPDSTGARKFMITVVHVRPGGSTPLHEHKTVESMYYILEGRAEVSSGKE' A
#
# COMPACT_ATOMS: atom_id res chain seq x y z
N MET A 1 -16.53 15.84 5.54
CA MET A 1 -15.63 14.69 5.82
C MET A 1 -16.08 13.51 4.96
N LYS A 2 -15.17 12.82 4.26
CA LYS A 2 -15.50 11.63 3.45
C LYS A 2 -14.99 10.37 4.15
N VAL A 3 -15.86 9.38 4.33
CA VAL A 3 -15.51 8.08 4.92
C VAL A 3 -15.35 7.05 3.80
N VAL A 4 -14.21 6.36 3.76
CA VAL A 4 -13.94 5.25 2.83
C VAL A 4 -13.79 3.98 3.64
N HIS A 5 -14.76 3.08 3.53
CA HIS A 5 -14.70 1.78 4.20
C HIS A 5 -13.72 0.85 3.46
N ARG A 6 -12.74 0.30 4.17
CA ARG A 6 -11.78 -0.68 3.63
C ARG A 6 -12.45 -1.84 2.89
N SER A 7 -13.59 -2.33 3.38
CA SER A 7 -14.34 -3.43 2.78
C SER A 7 -14.90 -3.12 1.39
N LYS A 8 -15.04 -1.84 1.03
CA LYS A 8 -15.52 -1.37 -0.27
C LYS A 8 -14.40 -0.78 -1.14
N ALA A 9 -13.19 -0.67 -0.59
CA ALA A 9 -12.05 -0.10 -1.31
C ALA A 9 -11.55 -1.06 -2.39
N LYS A 10 -11.01 -0.49 -3.48
CA LYS A 10 -10.33 -1.26 -4.52
C LYS A 10 -9.18 -2.04 -3.89
N ALA A 11 -9.22 -3.36 -4.10
CA ALA A 11 -8.28 -4.29 -3.51
C ALA A 11 -7.39 -4.93 -4.59
N LEU A 12 -6.08 -4.85 -4.41
CA LEU A 12 -5.08 -5.46 -5.26
C LEU A 12 -4.49 -6.70 -4.56
N LYS A 13 -4.31 -7.78 -5.31
CA LYS A 13 -3.69 -9.03 -4.81
C LYS A 13 -2.19 -8.99 -5.09
N GLY A 14 -1.39 -9.28 -4.07
CA GLY A 14 0.07 -9.42 -4.17
C GLY A 14 0.55 -10.77 -3.67
N ASN A 15 1.86 -10.88 -3.42
CA ASN A 15 2.49 -12.09 -2.90
C ASN A 15 2.13 -12.29 -1.42
N ARG A 16 1.11 -13.13 -1.15
CA ARG A 16 0.51 -13.32 0.19
C ARG A 16 0.19 -11.98 0.88
N SER A 17 -0.08 -10.95 0.08
CA SER A 17 -0.41 -9.61 0.53
C SER A 17 -1.67 -9.10 -0.18
N ARG A 18 -2.37 -8.17 0.47
CA ARG A 18 -3.57 -7.52 -0.09
C ARG A 18 -3.53 -6.03 0.22
N SER A 19 -3.62 -5.23 -0.84
CA SER A 19 -3.49 -3.77 -0.78
C SER A 19 -4.83 -3.11 -1.04
N PHE A 20 -5.29 -2.23 -0.14
CA PHE A 20 -6.57 -1.53 -0.23
C PHE A 20 -6.33 -0.04 -0.48
N GLN A 21 -6.74 0.47 -1.64
CA GLN A 21 -6.57 1.87 -2.01
C GLN A 21 -7.66 2.72 -1.34
N LEU A 22 -7.32 3.37 -0.22
CA LEU A 22 -8.28 4.16 0.57
C LEU A 22 -8.36 5.60 0.09
N VAL A 23 -7.23 6.23 -0.20
CA VAL A 23 -7.15 7.60 -0.74
C VAL A 23 -6.51 7.53 -2.12
N GLY A 24 -7.18 8.10 -3.10
CA GLY A 24 -6.77 8.16 -4.49
C GLY A 24 -7.90 8.68 -5.38
N PRO A 25 -7.70 8.69 -6.71
CA PRO A 25 -8.65 9.25 -7.67
C PRO A 25 -10.01 8.53 -7.60
N ASP A 26 -9.99 7.19 -7.58
CA ASP A 26 -11.19 6.35 -7.63
C ASP A 26 -11.98 6.36 -6.31
N SER A 27 -11.34 6.66 -5.18
CA SER A 27 -11.98 6.60 -3.86
C SER A 27 -12.39 7.98 -3.35
N THR A 28 -11.48 8.96 -3.38
CA THR A 28 -11.64 10.29 -2.77
C THR A 28 -11.56 11.43 -3.77
N GLY A 29 -11.11 11.16 -5.00
CA GLY A 29 -10.77 12.18 -6.00
C GLY A 29 -9.38 12.78 -5.82
N ALA A 30 -8.60 12.34 -4.83
CA ALA A 30 -7.24 12.82 -4.60
C ALA A 30 -6.32 12.46 -5.78
N ARG A 31 -5.57 13.44 -6.31
CA ARG A 31 -4.69 13.27 -7.47
C ARG A 31 -3.21 13.48 -7.19
N LYS A 32 -2.85 14.03 -6.03
CA LYS A 32 -1.47 14.38 -5.68
C LYS A 32 -0.76 13.31 -4.84
N PHE A 33 -1.52 12.44 -4.18
CA PHE A 33 -0.99 11.35 -3.36
C PHE A 33 -2.00 10.21 -3.30
N MET A 34 -1.53 9.05 -2.89
CA MET A 34 -2.37 7.89 -2.59
C MET A 34 -2.03 7.35 -1.21
N ILE A 35 -3.05 6.84 -0.51
CA ILE A 35 -2.87 6.08 0.74
C ILE A 35 -3.46 4.70 0.54
N THR A 36 -2.61 3.71 0.71
CA THR A 36 -2.96 2.30 0.59
C THR A 36 -2.69 1.61 1.91
N VAL A 37 -3.66 0.87 2.43
CA VAL A 37 -3.44 -0.03 3.56
C VAL A 37 -3.09 -1.40 3.02
N VAL A 38 -1.92 -1.92 3.41
CA VAL A 38 -1.43 -3.21 2.92
C VAL A 38 -1.42 -4.22 4.07
N HIS A 39 -2.09 -5.34 3.87
CA HIS A 39 -2.01 -6.49 4.77
C HIS A 39 -1.02 -7.48 4.18
N VAL A 40 0.09 -7.72 4.86
CA VAL A 40 1.08 -8.74 4.48
C VAL A 40 0.97 -9.91 5.46
N ARG A 41 0.69 -11.12 4.96
CA ARG A 41 0.67 -12.32 5.80
C ARG A 41 2.10 -12.76 6.12
N PRO A 42 2.35 -13.51 7.21
CA PRO A 42 3.66 -14.10 7.48
C PRO A 42 4.21 -14.86 6.26
N GLY A 43 5.47 -14.59 5.90
CA GLY A 43 6.12 -15.11 4.69
C GLY A 43 5.67 -14.46 3.37
N GLY A 44 4.87 -13.39 3.43
CA GLY A 44 4.48 -12.57 2.28
C GLY A 44 5.39 -11.37 2.08
N SER A 45 5.24 -10.71 0.93
CA SER A 45 6.03 -9.52 0.60
C SER A 45 5.29 -8.58 -0.35
N THR A 46 5.75 -7.33 -0.37
CA THR A 46 5.60 -6.46 -1.54
C THR A 46 6.92 -6.54 -2.29
N PRO A 47 6.96 -7.11 -3.51
CA PRO A 47 8.20 -7.23 -4.26
C PRO A 47 8.89 -5.87 -4.47
N LEU A 48 10.22 -5.90 -4.54
CA LEU A 48 11.00 -4.71 -4.88
C LEU A 48 10.55 -4.17 -6.24
N HIS A 49 10.21 -2.89 -6.28
CA HIS A 49 9.79 -2.19 -7.48
C HIS A 49 10.12 -0.70 -7.34
N GLU A 50 10.29 -0.03 -8.49
CA GLU A 50 10.72 1.36 -8.54
C GLU A 50 9.62 2.27 -9.10
N HIS A 51 9.52 3.48 -8.54
CA HIS A 51 8.69 4.56 -9.08
C HIS A 51 9.59 5.74 -9.43
N LYS A 52 9.64 6.13 -10.71
CA LYS A 52 10.56 7.19 -11.17
C LYS A 52 10.14 8.61 -10.76
N THR A 53 8.85 8.82 -10.50
CA THR A 53 8.26 10.15 -10.32
C THR A 53 7.54 10.29 -8.98
N VAL A 54 7.60 9.28 -8.12
CA VAL A 54 6.80 9.20 -6.89
C VAL A 54 7.67 8.69 -5.75
N GLU A 55 7.64 9.38 -4.63
CA GLU A 55 8.19 8.88 -3.37
C GLU A 55 7.19 7.95 -2.69
N SER A 56 7.68 6.86 -2.11
CA SER A 56 6.86 5.90 -1.36
C SER A 56 7.31 5.87 0.10
N MET A 57 6.35 5.98 1.01
CA MET A 57 6.57 5.90 2.45
C MET A 57 5.76 4.76 3.03
N TYR A 58 6.35 4.02 3.97
CA TYR A 58 5.69 2.91 4.65
C TYR A 58 5.65 3.18 6.15
N TYR A 59 4.48 2.95 6.74
CA TYR A 59 4.29 2.97 8.19
C TYR A 59 3.74 1.62 8.61
N ILE A 60 4.42 0.96 9.56
CA ILE A 60 3.98 -0.32 10.11
C ILE A 60 2.97 -0.02 11.21
N LEU A 61 1.70 -0.37 10.96
CA LEU A 61 0.63 -0.21 11.94
C LEU A 61 0.62 -1.35 12.96
N GLU A 62 0.91 -2.58 12.52
CA GLU A 62 0.92 -3.78 13.35
C GLU A 62 1.98 -4.78 12.84
N GLY A 63 2.54 -5.57 13.76
CA GLY A 63 3.52 -6.61 13.43
C GLY A 63 4.94 -6.06 13.23
N ARG A 64 5.73 -6.78 12.42
CA ARG A 64 7.12 -6.44 12.10
C ARG A 64 7.38 -6.67 10.61
N ALA A 65 8.21 -5.85 10.01
CA ALA A 65 8.63 -5.98 8.63
C ALA A 65 10.11 -5.61 8.50
N GLU A 66 10.74 -6.11 7.44
CA GLU A 66 12.08 -5.75 7.03
C GLU A 66 12.00 -5.15 5.63
N VAL A 67 12.91 -4.23 5.32
CA VAL A 67 12.97 -3.56 4.02
C VAL A 67 14.38 -3.71 3.47
N SER A 68 14.49 -4.24 2.25
CA SER A 68 15.74 -4.25 1.49
C SER A 68 15.72 -3.16 0.42
N SER A 69 16.87 -2.51 0.22
CA SER A 69 17.05 -1.48 -0.82
C SER A 69 17.38 -2.08 -2.19
N GLY A 70 17.66 -3.38 -2.26
CA GLY A 70 18.19 -4.06 -3.45
C GLY A 70 19.62 -3.64 -3.82
N LYS A 71 20.27 -2.80 -3.01
CA LYS A 71 21.66 -2.39 -3.15
C LYS A 71 22.41 -2.89 -1.92
N GLU A 72 23.01 -4.07 -2.06
CA GLU A 72 24.05 -4.61 -1.17
C GLU A 72 25.38 -4.66 -1.93
#